data_AF-A0A1I7HI81-F1
#
_entry.id   AF-A0A1I7HI81-F1
#
_cell.length_a   1.000
_cell.length_b   1.000
_cell.length_c   1.000
_cell.angle_alpha   90.00
_cell.angle_beta   90.00
_cell.angle_gamma   90.00
#
_symmetry.space_group_name_H-M   'P 1'
#
loop_
_entity.id
_entity.type
_entity.pdbx_description
1 polymer ?
#
loop_
_entity_poly.entity_id
_entity_poly.type
_entity_poly.pdbx_seq_one_letter_code
_entity_poly.pdbx_strand_id
1 'polypeptide(L)'
;MNKNVPFLTKEYIERDAATLLFEYEQARGVVIAPPVPIEDIVEKHQKISIEFDDTHRLFDVPRSGAKPDILGAIFLNEPRIVIDESLDPEEYPAKEGQYRFTLGHEGGHWRLHRHLVDKNQGPSALFQREALPSFNFASSKTKTRMEWQADFYSSCLLMPPDLVLAAWNRKFPDGRPRFINPSLSARRSFVKVPLEILCDDYGPIWSETVDEALDRIARPFAEAFLVSTTAMRIRLEDLGLLLRKVP
;
A
#
# COMPACT_ATOMS: atom_id res chain seq x y z
N MET A 1 6.45 -18.26 19.53
CA MET A 1 6.63 -17.33 20.67
C MET A 1 5.66 -16.17 20.54
N ASN A 2 4.77 -15.97 21.52
CA ASN A 2 3.90 -14.79 21.60
C ASN A 2 4.69 -13.59 22.16
N LYS A 3 5.53 -12.96 21.33
CA LYS A 3 5.91 -11.58 21.61
C LYS A 3 4.70 -10.71 21.26
N ASN A 4 4.15 -10.02 22.24
CA ASN A 4 3.00 -9.15 22.06
C ASN A 4 3.45 -7.97 21.19
N VAL A 5 3.10 -7.96 19.90
CA VAL A 5 3.44 -6.85 18.99
C VAL A 5 2.69 -5.60 19.48
N PRO A 6 3.38 -4.52 19.88
CA PRO A 6 2.71 -3.33 20.38
C PRO A 6 1.81 -2.74 19.29
N PHE A 7 0.68 -2.17 19.70
CA PHE A 7 -0.11 -1.36 18.78
C PHE A 7 0.58 -0.03 18.59
N LEU A 8 1.11 0.21 17.39
CA LEU A 8 1.65 1.49 16.97
C LEU A 8 0.49 2.35 16.45
N THR A 9 0.45 3.62 16.84
CA THR A 9 -0.55 4.55 16.32
C THR A 9 -0.23 4.93 14.88
N LYS A 10 -1.25 5.37 14.13
CA LYS A 10 -1.05 5.81 12.75
C LYS A 10 -0.04 6.95 12.66
N GLU A 11 -0.10 7.89 13.59
CA GLU A 11 0.79 9.06 13.66
C GLU A 11 2.25 8.62 13.87
N TYR A 12 2.49 7.57 14.68
CA TYR A 12 3.82 7.04 14.86
C TYR A 12 4.36 6.41 13.56
N ILE A 13 3.55 5.56 12.90
CA ILE A 13 3.93 4.86 11.67
C ILE A 13 4.21 5.87 10.55
N GLU A 14 3.35 6.87 10.39
CA GLU A 14 3.50 7.92 9.40
C GLU A 14 4.76 8.77 9.66
N ARG A 15 5.02 9.14 10.92
CA ARG A 15 6.23 9.87 11.29
C ARG A 15 7.50 9.05 11.03
N ASP A 16 7.48 7.73 11.28
CA ASP A 16 8.64 6.88 10.96
C ASP A 16 8.88 6.80 9.45
N ALA A 17 7.82 6.64 8.65
CA ALA A 17 7.93 6.65 7.19
C ALA A 17 8.48 7.99 6.66
N ALA A 18 7.98 9.12 7.19
CA ALA A 18 8.49 10.45 6.86
C ALA A 18 9.95 10.64 7.28
N THR A 19 10.35 10.07 8.43
CA THR A 19 11.76 10.10 8.88
C THR A 19 12.65 9.35 7.90
N LEU A 20 12.26 8.16 7.44
CA LEU A 20 13.02 7.40 6.44
C LEU A 20 13.19 8.18 5.13
N LEU A 21 12.13 8.85 4.65
CA LEU A 21 12.21 9.69 3.46
C LEU A 21 13.18 10.85 3.67
N PHE A 22 13.11 11.53 4.81
CA PHE A 22 14.03 12.62 5.14
C PHE A 22 15.48 12.15 5.27
N GLU A 23 15.73 11.01 5.92
CA GLU A 23 17.06 10.38 6.02
C GLU A 23 17.64 10.10 4.62
N TYR A 24 16.81 9.61 3.70
CA TYR A 24 17.20 9.40 2.31
C TYR A 24 17.51 10.70 1.56
N GLU A 25 16.64 11.72 1.67
CA GLU A 25 16.85 13.05 1.08
C GLU A 25 18.20 13.64 1.50
N GLN A 26 18.49 13.62 2.80
CA GLN A 26 19.75 14.13 3.35
C GLN A 26 20.95 13.32 2.86
N ALA A 27 20.85 11.99 2.84
CA ALA A 27 21.93 11.11 2.43
C ALA A 27 22.27 11.22 0.93
N ARG A 28 21.29 11.59 0.09
CA ARG A 28 21.44 11.67 -1.37
C ARG A 28 21.48 13.09 -1.93
N GLY A 29 21.16 14.10 -1.12
CA GLY A 29 21.05 15.48 -1.58
C GLY A 29 19.93 15.66 -2.60
N VAL A 30 18.81 14.95 -2.40
CA VAL A 30 17.64 14.99 -3.30
C VAL A 30 16.41 15.46 -2.55
N VAL A 31 15.40 15.89 -3.30
CA VAL A 31 14.05 16.15 -2.77
C VAL A 31 13.15 15.04 -3.29
N ILE A 32 12.44 14.36 -2.39
CA ILE A 32 11.51 13.30 -2.72
C ILE A 32 10.30 13.90 -3.45
N ALA A 33 9.96 13.30 -4.57
CA ALA A 33 8.75 13.56 -5.32
C ALA A 33 8.14 12.23 -5.77
N PRO A 34 6.84 12.19 -6.12
CA PRO A 34 6.25 11.01 -6.72
C PRO A 34 6.82 10.77 -8.14
N PRO A 35 7.10 9.52 -8.54
CA PRO A 35 7.06 8.32 -7.70
C PRO A 35 8.25 8.24 -6.74
N VAL A 36 8.00 7.82 -5.50
CA VAL A 36 9.06 7.63 -4.48
C VAL A 36 10.05 6.55 -4.96
N PRO A 37 11.38 6.77 -4.90
CA PRO A 37 12.38 5.81 -5.37
C PRO A 37 12.59 4.68 -4.34
N ILE A 38 11.60 3.81 -4.21
CA ILE A 38 11.53 2.80 -3.15
C ILE A 38 12.68 1.79 -3.19
N GLU A 39 13.11 1.36 -4.38
CA GLU A 39 14.26 0.46 -4.55
C GLU A 39 15.53 1.10 -3.99
N ASP A 40 15.81 2.36 -4.35
CA ASP A 40 16.99 3.08 -3.85
C ASP A 40 16.94 3.31 -2.34
N ILE A 41 15.75 3.55 -1.79
CA ILE A 41 15.57 3.67 -0.34
C ILE A 41 15.89 2.34 0.34
N VAL A 42 15.37 1.22 -0.16
CA VAL A 42 15.59 -0.11 0.43
C VAL A 42 17.03 -0.60 0.22
N GLU A 43 17.52 -0.64 -1.02
CA GLU A 43 18.84 -1.17 -1.33
C GLU A 43 19.96 -0.23 -0.94
N LYS A 44 19.86 1.02 -1.38
CA LYS A 44 21.01 1.94 -1.29
C LYS A 44 21.07 2.64 0.05
N HIS A 45 19.94 2.90 0.71
CA HIS A 45 19.90 3.59 2.00
C HIS A 45 19.75 2.63 3.19
N GLN A 46 18.79 1.70 3.15
CA GLN A 46 18.63 0.71 4.23
C GLN A 46 19.61 -0.48 4.16
N LYS A 47 20.30 -0.65 3.02
CA LYS A 47 21.27 -1.73 2.78
C LYS A 47 20.64 -3.12 2.82
N ILE A 48 19.45 -3.24 2.25
CA ILE A 48 18.70 -4.48 2.14
C ILE A 48 18.70 -4.90 0.68
N SER A 49 19.23 -6.07 0.33
CA SER A 49 19.18 -6.54 -1.07
C SER A 49 17.76 -6.87 -1.50
N ILE A 50 17.45 -6.67 -2.78
CA ILE A 50 16.18 -7.09 -3.39
C ILE A 50 16.46 -8.23 -4.34
N GLU A 51 15.69 -9.30 -4.23
CA GLU A 51 15.79 -10.50 -5.05
C GLU A 51 14.40 -10.90 -5.55
N PHE A 52 14.33 -11.55 -6.72
CA PHE A 52 13.14 -12.20 -7.23
C PHE A 52 13.33 -13.71 -7.22
N ASP A 53 12.35 -14.46 -6.74
CA ASP A 53 12.35 -15.93 -6.74
C ASP A 53 10.91 -16.46 -6.70
N ASP A 54 10.71 -17.75 -6.96
CA ASP A 54 9.45 -18.44 -6.69
C ASP A 54 9.31 -18.63 -5.18
N THR A 55 8.54 -17.76 -4.54
CA THR A 55 8.43 -17.72 -3.07
C THR A 55 7.86 -19.02 -2.51
N HIS A 56 6.93 -19.67 -3.22
CA HIS A 56 6.37 -20.96 -2.82
C HIS A 56 7.42 -22.05 -2.79
N ARG A 57 8.25 -22.11 -3.83
CA ARG A 57 9.36 -23.05 -3.91
C ARG A 57 10.40 -22.76 -2.83
N LEU A 58 10.73 -21.49 -2.60
CA LEU A 58 11.69 -21.06 -1.58
C LEU A 58 11.26 -21.48 -0.16
N PHE A 59 9.97 -21.42 0.14
CA PHE A 59 9.42 -21.75 1.46
C PHE A 59 8.89 -23.18 1.58
N ASP A 60 8.96 -23.99 0.51
CA ASP A 60 8.34 -25.32 0.45
C ASP A 60 6.84 -25.30 0.83
N VAL A 61 6.14 -24.25 0.39
CA VAL A 61 4.71 -24.07 0.61
C VAL A 61 3.99 -24.25 -0.73
N PRO A 62 3.04 -25.19 -0.86
CA PRO A 62 2.27 -25.32 -2.08
C PRO A 62 1.41 -24.09 -2.34
N ARG A 63 1.31 -23.66 -3.61
CA ARG A 63 0.36 -22.62 -4.01
C ARG A 63 -1.06 -23.05 -3.71
N SER A 64 -1.84 -22.19 -3.07
CA SER A 64 -3.26 -22.45 -2.81
C SER A 64 -4.17 -22.21 -4.02
N GLY A 65 -3.63 -21.65 -5.11
CA GLY A 65 -4.35 -21.43 -6.36
C GLY A 65 -3.43 -21.04 -7.52
N ALA A 66 -4.03 -20.53 -8.61
CA ALA A 66 -3.29 -20.13 -9.81
C ALA A 66 -2.41 -18.89 -9.62
N LYS A 67 -2.66 -18.09 -8.57
CA LYS A 67 -1.86 -16.92 -8.20
C LYS A 67 -1.05 -17.25 -6.94
N PRO A 68 0.18 -16.73 -6.82
CA PRO A 68 0.95 -16.91 -5.61
C PRO A 68 0.24 -16.24 -4.45
N ASP A 69 0.09 -16.98 -3.35
CA ASP A 69 -0.41 -16.50 -2.08
C ASP A 69 0.70 -16.05 -1.13
N ILE A 70 1.95 -15.98 -1.58
CA ILE A 70 3.06 -15.30 -0.91
C ILE A 70 3.63 -14.32 -1.94
N LEU A 71 3.62 -13.02 -1.65
CA LEU A 71 4.06 -12.00 -2.62
C LEU A 71 5.46 -11.47 -2.34
N GLY A 72 5.88 -11.58 -1.09
CA GLY A 72 7.16 -11.08 -0.62
C GLY A 72 7.47 -11.66 0.75
N ALA A 73 8.76 -11.64 1.05
CA ALA A 73 9.27 -12.01 2.37
C ALA A 73 10.56 -11.26 2.67
N ILE A 74 10.71 -10.87 3.93
CA ILE A 74 11.95 -10.29 4.44
C ILE A 74 12.69 -11.25 5.36
N PHE A 75 14.00 -11.38 5.09
CA PHE A 75 14.94 -12.08 5.94
C PHE A 75 15.61 -11.03 6.84
N LEU A 76 15.49 -11.17 8.17
CA LEU A 76 16.02 -10.14 9.08
C LEU A 76 17.50 -10.34 9.47
N ASN A 77 17.97 -11.58 9.41
CA ASN A 77 19.34 -11.96 9.77
C ASN A 77 20.32 -11.74 8.60
N GLU A 78 19.82 -11.89 7.39
CA GLU A 78 20.47 -11.53 6.14
C GLU A 78 19.62 -10.41 5.54
N PRO A 79 20.05 -9.14 5.52
CA PRO A 79 19.21 -8.03 5.11
C PRO A 79 18.87 -8.15 3.62
N ARG A 80 17.84 -8.95 3.33
CA ARG A 80 17.35 -9.21 1.99
C ARG A 80 15.82 -9.33 1.99
N ILE A 81 15.23 -8.83 0.93
CA ILE A 81 13.82 -8.98 0.61
C ILE A 81 13.75 -9.84 -0.66
N VAL A 82 12.96 -10.91 -0.59
CA VAL A 82 12.63 -11.71 -1.76
C VAL A 82 11.21 -11.37 -2.16
N ILE A 83 11.03 -10.94 -3.41
CA ILE A 83 9.75 -10.69 -4.04
C ILE A 83 9.41 -11.87 -4.94
N ASP A 84 8.12 -12.23 -5.00
CA ASP A 84 7.68 -13.26 -5.92
C ASP A 84 7.87 -12.83 -7.39
N GLU A 85 8.45 -13.71 -8.20
CA GLU A 85 8.74 -13.46 -9.63
C GLU A 85 7.50 -13.00 -10.43
N SER A 86 6.29 -13.37 -10.01
CA SER A 86 5.06 -12.91 -10.69
C SER A 86 4.77 -11.41 -10.54
N LEU A 87 5.52 -10.72 -9.69
CA LEU A 87 5.48 -9.27 -9.50
C LEU A 87 6.64 -8.55 -10.18
N ASP A 88 7.56 -9.24 -10.85
CA ASP A 88 8.68 -8.61 -11.54
C ASP A 88 8.17 -7.53 -12.53
N PRO A 89 8.50 -6.24 -12.31
CA PRO A 89 8.05 -5.17 -13.19
C PRO A 89 8.74 -5.17 -14.56
N GLU A 90 9.89 -5.83 -14.73
CA GLU A 90 10.55 -6.00 -16.04
C GLU A 90 9.75 -6.98 -16.92
N GLU A 91 9.27 -8.08 -16.34
CA GLU A 91 8.42 -9.06 -17.04
C GLU A 91 6.96 -8.61 -17.14
N TYR A 92 6.44 -8.01 -16.07
CA TYR A 92 5.05 -7.60 -15.94
C TYR A 92 4.92 -6.12 -15.55
N PRO A 93 5.13 -5.16 -16.47
CA PRO A 93 5.08 -3.72 -16.15
C PRO A 93 3.77 -3.26 -15.48
N ALA A 94 2.65 -3.91 -15.80
CA ALA A 94 1.35 -3.64 -15.16
C ALA A 94 1.30 -3.99 -13.65
N LYS A 95 2.30 -4.72 -13.15
CA LYS A 95 2.45 -5.12 -11.74
C LYS A 95 3.33 -4.18 -10.93
N GLU A 96 3.95 -3.18 -11.55
CA GLU A 96 4.88 -2.27 -10.87
C GLU A 96 4.30 -1.64 -9.59
N GLY A 97 3.04 -1.20 -9.61
CA GLY A 97 2.40 -0.66 -8.41
C GLY A 97 2.19 -1.70 -7.29
N GLN A 98 2.02 -2.99 -7.62
CA GLN A 98 1.95 -4.09 -6.64
C GLN A 98 3.35 -4.41 -6.11
N TYR A 99 4.34 -4.52 -6.99
CA TYR A 99 5.75 -4.70 -6.65
C TYR A 99 6.23 -3.65 -5.65
N ARG A 100 6.07 -2.36 -5.98
CA ARG A 100 6.48 -1.23 -5.14
C ARG A 100 5.82 -1.28 -3.77
N PHE A 101 4.53 -1.62 -3.73
CA PHE A 101 3.77 -1.73 -2.48
C PHE A 101 4.21 -2.93 -1.64
N THR A 102 4.53 -4.07 -2.26
CA THR A 102 5.13 -5.22 -1.57
C THR A 102 6.49 -4.85 -0.99
N LEU A 103 7.35 -4.18 -1.76
CA LEU A 103 8.65 -3.75 -1.30
C LEU A 103 8.57 -2.78 -0.11
N GLY A 104 7.65 -1.80 -0.16
CA GLY A 104 7.39 -0.89 0.95
C GLY A 104 6.82 -1.59 2.19
N HIS A 105 6.05 -2.67 2.01
CA HIS A 105 5.49 -3.48 3.09
C HIS A 105 6.60 -4.26 3.82
N GLU A 106 7.47 -4.95 3.07
CA GLU A 106 8.63 -5.64 3.64
C GLU A 106 9.60 -4.66 4.32
N GLY A 107 9.80 -3.48 3.74
CA GLY A 107 10.52 -2.36 4.38
C GLY A 107 9.86 -1.91 5.69
N GLY A 108 8.53 -1.94 5.77
CA GLY A 108 7.77 -1.71 7.00
C GLY A 108 8.06 -2.75 8.07
N HIS A 109 8.14 -4.04 7.70
CA HIS A 109 8.58 -5.09 8.63
C HIS A 109 10.01 -4.86 9.14
N TRP A 110 10.93 -4.45 8.26
CA TRP A 110 12.29 -4.10 8.66
C TRP A 110 12.32 -2.96 9.69
N ARG A 111 11.61 -1.88 9.40
CA ARG A 111 11.60 -0.65 10.20
C ARG A 111 10.90 -0.84 11.54
N LEU A 112 9.69 -1.39 11.50
CA LEU A 112 8.82 -1.44 12.66
C LEU A 112 8.98 -2.70 13.50
N HIS A 113 9.36 -3.83 12.90
CA HIS A 113 9.22 -5.14 13.54
C HIS A 113 10.53 -5.89 13.77
N ARG A 114 11.64 -5.48 13.13
CA ARG A 114 12.95 -6.14 13.28
C ARG A 114 13.39 -6.33 14.73
N HIS A 115 13.17 -5.33 15.58
CA HIS A 115 13.58 -5.37 16.99
C HIS A 115 12.77 -6.38 17.83
N LEU A 116 11.61 -6.82 17.32
CA LEU A 116 10.78 -7.82 17.97
C LEU A 116 11.29 -9.24 17.70
N VAL A 117 12.10 -9.45 16.67
CA VAL A 117 12.58 -10.79 16.33
C VAL A 117 13.85 -11.13 17.10
N ASP A 118 13.89 -12.32 17.70
CA ASP A 118 15.02 -12.78 18.50
C ASP A 118 16.13 -13.29 17.58
N LYS A 119 17.32 -12.68 17.66
CA LYS A 119 18.49 -13.02 16.84
C LYS A 119 19.00 -14.45 17.10
N ASN A 120 18.61 -15.07 18.22
CA ASN A 120 19.05 -16.41 18.62
C ASN A 120 18.19 -17.54 18.03
N GLN A 121 17.15 -17.24 17.25
CA GLN A 121 16.26 -18.24 16.64
C GLN A 121 16.61 -18.49 15.17
N GLY A 122 17.80 -19.03 14.89
CA GLY A 122 18.19 -19.57 13.59
C GLY A 122 17.88 -18.68 12.37
N PRO A 123 17.85 -19.22 11.14
CA PRO A 123 17.48 -18.48 9.91
C PRO A 123 16.00 -18.05 9.85
N SER A 124 15.23 -18.15 10.95
CA SER A 124 13.76 -18.19 10.95
C SER A 124 13.09 -16.85 11.29
N ALA A 125 13.84 -15.75 11.27
CA ALA A 125 13.35 -14.40 11.50
C ALA A 125 12.62 -13.85 10.27
N LEU A 126 11.58 -14.57 9.82
CA LEU A 126 10.88 -14.34 8.56
C LEU A 126 9.49 -13.72 8.78
N PHE A 127 9.17 -12.73 7.96
CA PHE A 127 7.79 -12.32 7.73
C PHE A 127 7.40 -12.68 6.30
N GLN A 128 6.19 -13.21 6.13
CA GLN A 128 5.66 -13.64 4.85
C GLN A 128 4.37 -12.89 4.60
N ARG A 129 4.34 -12.14 3.51
CA ARG A 129 3.12 -11.46 3.07
C ARG A 129 2.25 -12.42 2.28
N GLU A 130 1.05 -12.69 2.80
CA GLU A 130 0.05 -13.48 2.09
C GLU A 130 -0.66 -12.65 1.00
N ALA A 131 -0.88 -13.19 -0.21
CA ALA A 131 -1.67 -12.52 -1.25
C ALA A 131 -3.17 -12.60 -0.88
N LEU A 132 -3.64 -11.63 -0.10
CA LEU A 132 -5.03 -11.64 0.36
C LEU A 132 -6.02 -11.59 -0.83
N PRO A 133 -7.02 -12.49 -0.88
CA PRO A 133 -8.36 -12.12 -1.29
C PRO A 133 -9.04 -11.46 -0.08
N SER A 134 -9.54 -10.23 -0.25
CA SER A 134 -10.54 -9.57 0.59
C SER A 134 -10.78 -10.14 2.01
N PHE A 135 -10.17 -9.49 3.02
CA PHE A 135 -10.68 -9.38 4.38
C PHE A 135 -10.90 -10.65 5.24
N ASN A 136 -10.46 -11.84 4.86
CA ASN A 136 -10.56 -13.01 5.75
C ASN A 136 -9.34 -13.93 5.64
N PHE A 137 -8.28 -13.65 6.39
CA PHE A 137 -7.25 -14.64 6.69
C PHE A 137 -7.04 -14.76 8.20
N ALA A 138 -7.44 -15.91 8.72
CA ALA A 138 -7.37 -16.28 10.12
C ALA A 138 -5.98 -16.84 10.44
N SER A 139 -5.05 -15.96 10.78
CA SER A 139 -3.88 -16.26 11.59
C SER A 139 -3.83 -15.24 12.72
N SER A 140 -3.34 -15.63 13.91
CA SER A 140 -3.55 -14.93 15.19
C SER A 140 -3.61 -13.39 15.13
N LYS A 141 -4.44 -12.75 15.98
CA LYS A 141 -4.62 -11.28 16.06
C LYS A 141 -3.33 -10.45 16.01
N THR A 142 -2.22 -11.03 16.48
CA THR A 142 -0.87 -10.45 16.46
C THR A 142 -0.27 -10.39 15.05
N LYS A 143 -0.39 -11.47 14.26
CA LYS A 143 0.04 -11.52 12.85
C LYS A 143 -0.75 -10.48 12.05
N THR A 144 -2.09 -10.45 12.19
CA THR A 144 -2.94 -9.44 11.54
C THR A 144 -2.55 -8.00 11.86
N ARG A 145 -2.15 -7.70 13.11
CA ARG A 145 -1.72 -6.35 13.51
C ARG A 145 -0.42 -5.97 12.81
N MET A 146 0.55 -6.87 12.79
CA MET A 146 1.85 -6.63 12.21
C MET A 146 1.73 -6.39 10.69
N GLU A 147 0.99 -7.24 9.99
CA GLU A 147 0.70 -7.08 8.56
C GLU A 147 0.00 -5.75 8.28
N TRP A 148 -0.99 -5.38 9.11
CA TRP A 148 -1.66 -4.08 8.98
C TRP A 148 -0.70 -2.90 9.19
N GLN A 149 0.20 -2.99 10.18
CA GLN A 149 1.21 -1.94 10.41
C GLN A 149 2.17 -1.82 9.24
N ALA A 150 2.57 -2.93 8.63
CA ALA A 150 3.43 -2.97 7.44
C ALA A 150 2.71 -2.42 6.18
N ASP A 151 1.45 -2.80 5.95
CA ASP A 151 0.62 -2.24 4.88
C ASP A 151 0.43 -0.73 5.03
N PHE A 152 0.13 -0.28 6.26
CA PHE A 152 -0.02 1.15 6.54
C PHE A 152 1.30 1.89 6.36
N TYR A 153 2.43 1.30 6.78
CA TYR A 153 3.76 1.86 6.53
C TYR A 153 4.05 2.02 5.03
N SER A 154 3.79 0.99 4.23
CA SER A 154 3.97 1.02 2.77
C SER A 154 3.14 2.15 2.13
N SER A 155 1.89 2.31 2.59
CA SER A 155 1.02 3.41 2.17
C SER A 155 1.61 4.78 2.50
N CYS A 156 2.09 4.99 3.73
CA CYS A 156 2.72 6.25 4.13
C CYS A 156 4.03 6.53 3.38
N LEU A 157 4.82 5.50 3.09
CA LEU A 157 6.11 5.62 2.42
C LEU A 157 5.96 5.95 0.93
N LEU A 158 5.05 5.27 0.23
CA LEU A 158 4.83 5.47 -1.20
C LEU A 158 3.90 6.65 -1.50
N MET A 159 3.02 7.01 -0.57
CA MET A 159 2.07 8.11 -0.69
C MET A 159 2.12 9.01 0.56
N PRO A 160 3.21 9.79 0.72
CA PRO A 160 3.39 10.67 1.88
C PRO A 160 2.29 11.75 1.92
N PRO A 161 1.76 12.10 3.11
CA PRO A 161 0.64 13.04 3.25
C PRO A 161 0.89 14.34 2.50
N ASP A 162 2.05 14.96 2.69
CA ASP A 162 2.39 16.26 2.11
C ASP A 162 2.37 16.23 0.59
N LEU A 163 2.87 15.15 -0.01
CA LEU A 163 2.89 14.98 -1.46
C LEU A 163 1.48 14.70 -2.00
N VAL A 164 0.69 13.87 -1.31
CA VAL A 164 -0.69 13.59 -1.69
C VAL A 164 -1.54 14.86 -1.60
N LEU A 165 -1.41 15.63 -0.51
CA LEU A 165 -2.09 16.90 -0.31
C LEU A 165 -1.67 17.93 -1.36
N ALA A 166 -0.38 18.04 -1.69
CA ALA A 166 0.11 18.92 -2.74
C ALA A 166 -0.48 18.53 -4.12
N ALA A 167 -0.52 17.23 -4.44
CA ALA A 167 -1.15 16.74 -5.66
C ALA A 167 -2.66 17.03 -5.65
N TRP A 168 -3.33 16.83 -4.51
CA TRP A 168 -4.75 17.08 -4.33
C TRP A 168 -5.08 18.55 -4.59
N ASN A 169 -4.40 19.47 -3.90
CA ASN A 169 -4.63 20.91 -4.03
C ASN A 169 -4.32 21.43 -5.45
N ARG A 170 -3.37 20.82 -6.16
CA ARG A 170 -3.11 21.15 -7.57
C ARG A 170 -4.29 20.78 -8.47
N LYS A 171 -4.94 19.66 -8.20
CA LYS A 171 -6.08 19.16 -8.97
C LYS A 171 -7.39 19.82 -8.55
N PHE A 172 -7.52 20.12 -7.26
CA PHE A 172 -8.68 20.67 -6.59
C PHE A 172 -8.27 21.92 -5.81
N PRO A 173 -8.18 23.09 -6.47
CA PRO A 173 -7.65 24.31 -5.84
C PRO A 173 -8.50 24.83 -4.67
N ASP A 174 -9.74 24.38 -4.51
CA ASP A 174 -10.58 24.72 -3.37
C ASP A 174 -10.16 24.00 -2.06
N GLY A 175 -9.26 23.01 -2.16
CA GLY A 175 -8.72 22.23 -1.05
C GLY A 175 -9.76 21.39 -0.32
N ARG A 176 -11.00 21.28 -0.84
CA ARG A 176 -12.09 20.60 -0.14
C ARG A 176 -11.97 19.08 -0.31
N PRO A 177 -12.48 18.29 0.64
CA PRO A 177 -12.77 16.88 0.38
C PRO A 177 -13.79 16.71 -0.74
N ARG A 178 -13.76 15.57 -1.44
CA ARG A 178 -14.81 15.17 -2.38
C ARG A 178 -15.69 14.11 -1.74
N PHE A 179 -16.98 14.33 -1.81
CA PHE A 179 -18.00 13.43 -1.29
C PHE A 179 -18.68 12.74 -2.46
N ILE A 180 -18.86 11.43 -2.33
CA ILE A 180 -19.74 10.70 -3.24
C ILE A 180 -21.10 10.57 -2.58
N ASN A 181 -22.07 11.32 -3.09
CA ASN A 181 -23.47 11.13 -2.74
C ASN A 181 -24.15 10.35 -3.86
N PRO A 182 -24.49 9.07 -3.66
CA PRO A 182 -25.24 8.32 -4.65
C PRO A 182 -26.63 8.95 -4.80
N SER A 183 -26.93 9.58 -5.95
CA SER A 183 -28.29 10.02 -6.21
C SER A 183 -29.19 8.78 -6.24
N LEU A 184 -30.31 8.82 -5.53
CA LEU A 184 -31.36 7.80 -5.58
C LEU A 184 -32.06 7.88 -6.95
N SER A 185 -31.36 7.57 -8.05
CA SER A 185 -32.02 7.32 -9.31
C SER A 185 -32.89 6.08 -9.14
N ALA A 186 -34.21 6.30 -9.09
CA ALA A 186 -35.23 5.32 -8.75
C ALA A 186 -34.94 3.94 -9.37
N ARG A 187 -34.73 2.93 -8.52
CA ARG A 187 -34.65 1.52 -8.94
C ARG A 187 -35.96 1.13 -9.63
N ARG A 188 -36.03 1.22 -10.96
CA ARG A 188 -37.00 0.47 -11.75
C ARG A 188 -36.42 -0.93 -11.91
N SER A 189 -37.10 -1.94 -11.37
CA SER A 189 -36.53 -3.27 -11.04
C SER A 189 -36.07 -4.13 -12.23
N PHE A 190 -35.94 -3.57 -13.43
CA PHE A 190 -35.58 -4.32 -14.65
C PHE A 190 -34.53 -3.63 -15.53
N VAL A 191 -33.96 -2.49 -15.13
CA VAL A 191 -32.88 -1.81 -15.86
C VAL A 191 -31.78 -1.39 -14.88
N LYS A 192 -30.53 -1.87 -15.07
CA LYS A 192 -29.35 -1.32 -14.40
C LYS A 192 -29.18 0.12 -14.90
N VAL A 193 -29.58 1.11 -14.11
CA VAL A 193 -29.27 2.52 -14.39
C VAL A 193 -27.96 2.84 -13.66
N PRO A 194 -26.95 3.44 -14.32
CA PRO A 194 -25.72 3.86 -13.65
C PRO A 194 -26.04 4.85 -12.53
N LEU A 195 -25.33 4.77 -11.39
CA LEU A 195 -25.46 5.76 -10.34
C LEU A 195 -24.99 7.11 -10.88
N GLU A 196 -25.82 8.12 -10.72
CA GLU A 196 -25.39 9.50 -10.88
C GLU A 196 -24.70 9.93 -9.59
N ILE A 197 -23.38 10.08 -9.67
CA ILE A 197 -22.57 10.58 -8.57
C ILE A 197 -22.24 12.04 -8.87
N LEU A 198 -22.83 12.92 -8.08
CA LEU A 198 -22.51 14.34 -8.11
C LEU A 198 -21.17 14.54 -7.40
N CYS A 199 -20.17 14.92 -8.18
CA CYS A 199 -18.89 15.41 -7.68
C CYS A 199 -18.73 16.84 -8.20
N ASP A 200 -18.60 17.80 -7.29
CA ASP A 200 -18.76 19.24 -7.58
C ASP A 200 -17.95 19.73 -8.80
N ASP A 201 -16.76 19.15 -9.06
CA ASP A 201 -15.91 19.54 -10.21
C ASP A 201 -15.98 18.61 -11.42
N TYR A 202 -16.54 17.40 -11.28
CA TYR A 202 -16.59 16.41 -12.38
C TYR A 202 -17.95 16.38 -13.08
N GLY A 203 -18.93 17.12 -12.58
CA GLY A 203 -20.32 16.94 -13.00
C GLY A 203 -20.82 15.54 -12.64
N PRO A 204 -21.89 15.05 -13.30
CA PRO A 204 -22.42 13.72 -13.04
C PRO A 204 -21.42 12.64 -13.49
N ILE A 205 -20.84 11.92 -12.52
CA ILE A 205 -20.07 10.70 -12.77
C ILE A 205 -21.06 9.55 -12.86
N TRP A 206 -21.20 8.98 -14.06
CA TRP A 206 -21.93 7.74 -14.27
C TRP A 206 -21.01 6.55 -13.99
N SER A 207 -21.37 5.73 -12.99
CA SER A 207 -20.68 4.47 -12.67
C SER A 207 -21.67 3.37 -12.25
N GLU A 208 -21.27 2.11 -12.34
CA GLU A 208 -22.11 1.00 -11.86
C GLU A 208 -22.04 0.86 -10.34
N THR A 209 -20.93 1.28 -9.73
CA THR A 209 -20.71 1.22 -8.28
C THR A 209 -20.08 2.51 -7.74
N VAL A 210 -20.22 2.74 -6.43
CA VAL A 210 -19.53 3.83 -5.72
C VAL A 210 -18.02 3.65 -5.80
N ASP A 211 -17.52 2.41 -5.68
CA ASP A 211 -16.09 2.09 -5.76
C ASP A 211 -15.49 2.47 -7.13
N GLU A 212 -16.19 2.20 -8.23
CA GLU A 212 -15.74 2.62 -9.57
C GLU A 212 -15.64 4.14 -9.74
N ALA A 213 -16.53 4.90 -9.10
CA ALA A 213 -16.45 6.35 -9.13
C ALA A 213 -15.32 6.89 -8.25
N LEU A 214 -15.11 6.30 -7.07
CA LEU A 214 -13.95 6.62 -6.22
C LEU A 214 -12.65 6.32 -6.97
N ASP A 215 -12.58 5.17 -7.65
CA ASP A 215 -11.42 4.76 -8.45
C ASP A 215 -11.18 5.72 -9.62
N ARG A 216 -12.23 6.28 -10.23
CA ARG A 216 -12.09 7.29 -11.28
C ARG A 216 -11.43 8.57 -10.75
N ILE A 217 -11.75 8.99 -9.52
CA ILE A 217 -11.13 10.16 -8.87
C ILE A 217 -9.68 9.84 -8.46
N ALA A 218 -9.44 8.65 -7.91
CA ALA A 218 -8.13 8.23 -7.42
C ALA A 218 -7.11 7.92 -8.53
N ARG A 219 -7.57 7.46 -9.71
CA ARG A 219 -6.72 7.03 -10.83
C ARG A 219 -5.60 8.00 -11.22
N PRO A 220 -5.85 9.30 -11.49
CA PRO A 220 -4.77 10.22 -11.86
C PRO A 220 -3.70 10.38 -10.76
N PHE A 221 -4.09 10.26 -9.49
CA PHE A 221 -3.12 10.26 -8.39
C PHE A 221 -2.34 8.94 -8.36
N ALA A 222 -3.02 7.82 -8.54
CA ALA A 222 -2.39 6.51 -8.54
C ALA A 222 -1.31 6.39 -9.64
N GLU A 223 -1.61 6.93 -10.83
CA GLU A 223 -0.67 7.03 -11.96
C GLU A 223 0.53 7.92 -11.60
N ALA A 224 0.31 9.08 -10.99
CA ALA A 224 1.38 10.00 -10.60
C ALA A 224 2.31 9.44 -9.50
N PHE A 225 1.77 8.61 -8.59
CA PHE A 225 2.52 8.00 -7.49
C PHE A 225 3.04 6.59 -7.82
N LEU A 226 2.65 6.06 -8.98
CA LEU A 226 3.01 4.73 -9.46
C LEU A 226 2.62 3.63 -8.46
N VAL A 227 1.34 3.64 -8.09
CA VAL A 227 0.70 2.69 -7.18
C VAL A 227 -0.63 2.21 -7.76
N SER A 228 -1.23 1.15 -7.21
CA SER A 228 -2.57 0.73 -7.65
C SER A 228 -3.64 1.78 -7.34
N THR A 229 -4.67 1.87 -8.18
CA THR A 229 -5.82 2.76 -7.94
C THR A 229 -6.48 2.49 -6.60
N THR A 230 -6.61 1.21 -6.22
CA THR A 230 -7.17 0.81 -4.92
C THR A 230 -6.34 1.34 -3.75
N ALA A 231 -5.01 1.21 -3.80
CA ALA A 231 -4.13 1.70 -2.74
C ALA A 231 -4.23 3.22 -2.59
N MET A 232 -4.21 3.95 -3.71
CA MET A 232 -4.39 5.40 -3.71
C MET A 232 -5.76 5.82 -3.18
N ARG A 233 -6.84 5.14 -3.58
CA ARG A 233 -8.19 5.39 -3.05
C ARG A 233 -8.22 5.25 -1.52
N ILE A 234 -7.68 4.15 -1.00
CA ILE A 234 -7.61 3.91 0.45
C ILE A 234 -6.83 5.03 1.14
N ARG A 235 -5.72 5.49 0.56
CA ARG A 235 -4.93 6.59 1.13
C ARG A 235 -5.66 7.93 1.10
N LEU A 236 -6.38 8.24 0.02
CA LEU A 236 -7.20 9.45 -0.06
C LEU A 236 -8.36 9.43 0.95
N GLU A 237 -8.96 8.26 1.19
CA GLU A 237 -9.97 8.06 2.24
C GLU A 237 -9.37 8.26 3.65
N ASP A 238 -8.19 7.68 3.90
CA ASP A 238 -7.47 7.78 5.17
C ASP A 238 -7.05 9.22 5.52
N LEU A 239 -6.68 10.01 4.51
CA LEU A 239 -6.37 11.44 4.64
C LEU A 239 -7.61 12.33 4.67
N GLY A 240 -8.83 11.77 4.57
CA GLY A 240 -10.08 12.52 4.59
C GLY A 240 -10.33 13.37 3.35
N LEU A 241 -9.63 13.11 2.25
CA LEU A 241 -9.77 13.83 0.98
C LEU A 241 -10.89 13.28 0.11
N LEU A 242 -11.13 11.97 0.19
CA LEU A 242 -12.17 11.29 -0.56
C LEU A 242 -13.09 10.52 0.39
N LEU A 243 -14.36 10.91 0.47
CA LEU A 243 -15.26 10.42 1.52
C LEU A 243 -16.49 9.71 0.93
N ARG A 244 -16.78 8.54 1.50
CA ARG A 244 -17.92 7.68 1.10
C ARG A 244 -19.28 8.18 1.59
N LYS A 245 -19.30 9.08 2.59
CA LYS A 245 -20.49 9.69 3.19
C LYS A 245 -20.15 11.11 3.63
N VAL A 246 -21.14 12.00 3.60
CA VAL A 246 -21.05 13.32 4.26
C VAL A 246 -21.13 13.08 5.79
N PRO A 247 -20.26 13.70 6.60
CA PRO A 247 -20.31 13.65 8.06
C PRO A 247 -21.66 14.09 8.64
#